data_AF-E3ME14-F1
#
_entry.id   AF-E3ME14-F1
#
_cell.length_a   1.000
_cell.length_b   1.000
_cell.length_c   1.000
_cell.angle_alpha   90.00
_cell.angle_beta   90.00
_cell.angle_gamma   90.00
#
_symmetry.space_group_name_H-M   'P 1'
#
loop_
_entity.id
_entity.type
_entity.pdbx_description
1 polymer ?
#
loop_
_entity_poly.entity_id
_entity_poly.type
_entity_poly.pdbx_seq_one_letter_code
_entity_poly.pdbx_strand_id
1 'polypeptide(L)'
;MFSPVLRLTTLFCVFLHLLTEVHGSADEYRLLADLRHNYDPYERPVANSSEPLVVSVKIYLQQILDVDEKNQVITLVAWIEYQWTDYKLKWDPSEYGGIKDIRIPGNANAIWKPDVLLYNSADENFDSTYPVNYVVSYTGDVLQVPPGILKLSCKIDITYFPFDDQICHLKFGSWTYSGNFIDLRINGPEGKNISDEGIDVQYYVQNGEWNLLAVPARHETNIFDEQPYPSLFFYLIIQRRTLYYGLNLIIPSFLISLMTVLGFTLPPDAGEKITLEITILLSVCFFLSMVADMTPPTSEAVPLIGAFFSCCMLVVSASVVFTVLVLNLHNRKPETHEMSPFLRELLLIWLPWMLLMRRPGKTVFNCTHLKAEKAEEKAKQDSFKNGKGPMIGKPTDSVHPSDGLSLMKNIKMGKQQNIDIDDEFHVQHNHLMPVAPQEMAPRVTYSKVMAESYVEDILMTELNKYMQKACLELKNISSQTKAMRKKMEEDERDEQAANDWKFAAMVVDRCCLITFSVFIVVSTCGIMFSSPHLIA
;
A
#
# COMPACT_ATOMS: atom_id res chain seq x y z
N MET A 1 -41.45 -54.52 -77.10
CA MET A 1 -40.18 -53.78 -77.07
C MET A 1 -40.50 -52.29 -77.22
N PHE A 2 -40.95 -51.63 -76.15
CA PHE A 2 -41.25 -50.20 -76.19
C PHE A 2 -39.93 -49.43 -76.11
N SER A 3 -39.69 -48.55 -77.09
CA SER A 3 -38.42 -47.84 -77.30
C SER A 3 -37.99 -47.05 -76.05
N PRO A 4 -36.71 -47.13 -75.62
CA PRO A 4 -36.18 -46.38 -74.47
C PRO A 4 -36.33 -44.85 -74.65
N VAL A 5 -36.47 -44.38 -75.89
CA VAL A 5 -36.70 -42.97 -76.23
C VAL A 5 -38.05 -42.49 -75.70
N LEU A 6 -39.10 -43.32 -75.77
CA LEU A 6 -40.45 -42.95 -75.32
C LEU A 6 -40.56 -42.84 -73.79
N ARG A 7 -39.75 -43.61 -73.05
CA ARG A 7 -39.68 -43.49 -71.57
C ARG A 7 -38.89 -42.27 -71.13
N LEU A 8 -37.86 -41.89 -71.90
CA LEU A 8 -37.07 -40.70 -71.59
C LEU A 8 -37.85 -39.42 -71.88
N THR A 9 -38.65 -39.39 -72.96
CA THR A 9 -39.50 -38.24 -73.28
C THR A 9 -40.67 -38.10 -72.31
N THR A 10 -41.29 -39.20 -71.84
CA THR A 10 -42.33 -39.11 -70.81
C THR A 10 -41.77 -38.68 -69.46
N LEU A 11 -40.60 -39.17 -69.05
CA LEU A 11 -39.91 -38.69 -67.84
C LEU A 11 -39.50 -37.21 -67.95
N PHE A 12 -39.06 -36.77 -69.13
CA PHE A 12 -38.72 -35.36 -69.38
C PHE A 12 -39.95 -34.45 -69.36
N CYS A 13 -41.08 -34.87 -69.96
CA CYS A 13 -42.34 -34.14 -69.90
C CYS A 13 -42.95 -34.11 -68.48
N VAL A 14 -42.82 -35.20 -67.71
CA VAL A 14 -43.22 -35.23 -66.30
C VAL A 14 -42.32 -34.32 -65.46
N PHE A 15 -41.01 -34.31 -65.70
CA PHE A 15 -40.07 -33.38 -65.06
C PHE A 15 -40.36 -31.92 -65.41
N LEU A 16 -40.75 -31.62 -66.65
CA LEU A 16 -41.20 -30.29 -67.11
C LEU A 16 -42.54 -29.86 -66.50
N HIS A 17 -43.46 -30.78 -66.24
CA HIS A 17 -44.70 -30.48 -65.49
C HIS A 17 -44.50 -30.39 -63.97
N LEU A 18 -43.40 -30.95 -63.46
CA LEU A 18 -42.95 -30.82 -62.07
C LEU A 18 -42.12 -29.54 -61.82
N LEU A 19 -41.79 -28.78 -62.86
CA LEU A 19 -41.39 -27.38 -62.73
C LEU A 19 -42.64 -26.55 -62.39
N THR A 20 -43.11 -26.70 -61.16
CA THR A 20 -44.03 -25.74 -60.55
C THR A 20 -43.41 -24.37 -60.69
N GLU A 21 -44.10 -23.45 -61.37
CA GLU A 21 -43.70 -22.05 -61.43
C GLU A 21 -43.53 -21.54 -60.00
N VAL A 22 -42.28 -21.25 -59.63
CA VAL A 22 -41.95 -20.57 -58.39
C VAL A 22 -42.44 -19.14 -58.55
N HIS A 23 -43.69 -18.90 -58.15
CA HIS A 23 -44.24 -17.55 -58.04
C HIS A 23 -43.54 -16.88 -56.85
N GLY A 24 -42.64 -15.92 -57.15
CA GLY A 24 -42.18 -14.98 -56.14
C GLY A 24 -43.36 -14.16 -55.60
N SER A 25 -43.21 -13.57 -54.40
CA SER A 25 -44.24 -12.73 -53.78
C SER A 25 -44.46 -11.45 -54.59
N ALA A 26 -45.34 -11.50 -55.60
CA ALA A 26 -45.72 -10.33 -56.40
C ALA A 26 -46.49 -9.30 -55.55
N ASP A 27 -47.25 -9.79 -54.56
CA ASP A 27 -48.07 -8.94 -53.68
C ASP A 27 -47.22 -8.06 -52.76
N GLU A 28 -46.09 -8.56 -52.24
CA GLU A 28 -45.18 -7.76 -51.39
C GLU A 28 -44.48 -6.65 -52.20
N TYR A 29 -44.07 -6.96 -53.43
CA TYR A 29 -43.51 -5.96 -54.33
C TYR A 29 -44.52 -4.85 -54.66
N ARG A 30 -45.77 -5.22 -54.96
CA ARG A 30 -46.85 -4.27 -55.20
C ARG A 30 -47.11 -3.40 -53.96
N LEU A 31 -47.24 -4.02 -52.79
CA LEU A 31 -47.46 -3.31 -51.53
C LEU A 31 -46.35 -2.29 -51.26
N LEU A 32 -45.08 -2.68 -51.39
CA LEU A 32 -43.95 -1.77 -51.18
C LEU A 32 -43.93 -0.61 -52.18
N ALA A 33 -44.35 -0.85 -53.43
CA ALA A 33 -44.46 0.20 -54.44
C ALA A 33 -45.58 1.20 -54.10
N ASP A 34 -46.74 0.69 -53.67
CA ASP A 34 -47.90 1.50 -53.30
C ASP A 34 -47.62 2.34 -52.05
N LEU A 35 -47.03 1.73 -51.00
CA LEU A 35 -46.68 2.44 -49.76
C LEU A 35 -45.62 3.53 -49.94
N ARG A 36 -44.73 3.37 -50.93
CA ARG A 36 -43.72 4.39 -51.27
C ARG A 36 -44.27 5.52 -52.12
N HIS A 37 -45.43 5.32 -52.75
CA HIS A 37 -46.03 6.33 -53.59
C HIS A 37 -46.53 7.50 -52.72
N ASN A 38 -46.02 8.71 -52.97
CA ASN A 38 -46.31 9.93 -52.19
C ASN A 38 -45.93 9.86 -50.70
N TYR A 39 -44.97 9.01 -50.34
CA TYR A 39 -44.38 9.00 -49.01
C TYR A 39 -43.13 9.88 -48.99
N ASP A 40 -43.09 10.84 -48.07
CA ASP A 40 -41.91 11.68 -47.82
C ASP A 40 -41.30 11.32 -46.45
N PRO A 41 -40.08 10.73 -46.41
CA PRO A 41 -39.40 10.36 -45.17
C PRO A 41 -39.07 11.53 -44.22
N TYR A 42 -39.11 12.78 -44.69
CA TYR A 42 -38.85 13.95 -43.85
C TYR A 42 -40.11 14.48 -43.16
N GLU A 43 -41.29 14.05 -43.58
CA GLU A 43 -42.56 14.47 -43.01
C GLU A 43 -42.88 13.64 -41.76
N ARG A 44 -43.09 14.32 -40.62
CA ARG A 44 -43.54 13.66 -39.39
C ARG A 44 -44.90 12.97 -39.65
N PRO A 45 -45.04 11.66 -39.38
CA PRO A 45 -46.18 10.88 -39.82
C PRO A 45 -47.40 11.04 -38.89
N VAL A 46 -47.99 12.23 -38.86
CA VAL A 46 -49.23 12.53 -38.15
C VAL A 46 -50.31 13.02 -39.11
N ALA A 47 -51.55 12.59 -38.91
CA ALA A 47 -52.68 13.05 -39.71
C ALA A 47 -53.06 14.51 -39.38
N ASN A 48 -52.89 14.90 -38.12
CA ASN A 48 -53.09 16.26 -37.63
C ASN A 48 -51.76 16.83 -37.13
N SER A 49 -51.31 17.94 -37.74
CA SER A 49 -50.03 18.57 -37.38
C SER A 49 -50.00 19.11 -35.94
N SER A 50 -51.16 19.35 -35.32
CA SER A 50 -51.26 19.86 -33.95
C SER A 50 -51.10 18.78 -32.88
N GLU A 51 -51.16 17.49 -33.24
CA GLU A 51 -51.05 16.38 -32.30
C GLU A 51 -49.60 15.88 -32.22
N PRO A 52 -49.09 15.52 -31.03
CA PRO A 52 -47.78 14.92 -30.89
C PRO A 52 -47.79 13.47 -31.37
N LEU A 53 -46.68 13.03 -31.98
CA LEU A 53 -46.44 11.63 -32.28
C LEU A 53 -45.92 10.93 -31.02
N VAL A 54 -46.60 9.88 -30.58
CA VAL A 54 -46.13 9.06 -29.46
C VAL A 54 -45.03 8.13 -29.95
N VAL A 55 -43.85 8.22 -29.34
CA VAL A 55 -42.71 7.34 -29.60
C VAL A 55 -42.37 6.62 -28.30
N SER A 56 -42.58 5.31 -28.30
CA SER A 56 -42.22 4.44 -27.19
C SER A 56 -40.79 3.96 -27.34
N VAL A 57 -40.02 4.05 -26.26
CA VAL A 57 -38.62 3.62 -26.19
C VAL A 57 -38.48 2.56 -25.10
N LYS A 58 -37.75 1.49 -25.43
CA LYS A 58 -37.37 0.44 -24.47
C LYS A 58 -35.92 0.04 -24.71
N ILE A 59 -35.22 -0.33 -23.64
CA ILE A 59 -33.81 -0.75 -23.71
C ILE A 59 -33.71 -2.20 -23.25
N TYR A 60 -33.02 -3.02 -24.03
CA TYR A 60 -32.59 -4.35 -23.63
C TYR A 60 -31.09 -4.32 -23.35
N LEU A 61 -30.70 -4.52 -22.09
CA LEU A 61 -29.30 -4.61 -21.71
C LEU A 61 -28.76 -6.00 -22.05
N GLN A 62 -27.76 -6.06 -22.91
CA GLN A 62 -27.05 -7.31 -23.23
C GLN A 62 -25.86 -7.50 -22.31
N GLN A 63 -25.00 -6.48 -22.21
CA GLN A 63 -23.75 -6.58 -21.45
C GLN A 63 -23.23 -5.21 -21.04
N ILE A 64 -22.63 -5.14 -19.84
CA ILE A 64 -21.72 -4.06 -19.45
C ILE A 64 -20.35 -4.47 -19.98
N LEU A 65 -19.82 -3.77 -20.99
CA LEU A 65 -18.52 -4.11 -21.58
C LEU A 65 -17.39 -3.62 -20.70
N ASP A 66 -17.45 -2.35 -20.33
CA ASP A 66 -16.37 -1.67 -19.66
C ASP A 66 -16.89 -0.48 -18.84
N VAL A 67 -16.25 -0.24 -17.70
CA VAL A 67 -16.47 0.92 -16.84
C VAL A 67 -15.10 1.57 -16.69
N ASP A 68 -14.84 2.61 -17.47
CA ASP A 68 -13.60 3.35 -17.42
C ASP A 68 -13.74 4.44 -16.34
N GLU A 69 -13.28 4.13 -15.13
CA GLU A 69 -13.39 5.06 -14.01
C GLU A 69 -12.53 6.30 -14.23
N LYS A 70 -11.38 6.14 -14.89
CA LYS A 70 -10.41 7.21 -15.11
C LYS A 70 -10.97 8.29 -16.03
N ASN A 71 -11.58 7.87 -17.13
CA ASN A 71 -12.20 8.77 -18.11
C ASN A 71 -13.68 9.07 -17.81
N GLN A 72 -14.26 8.45 -16.77
CA GLN A 72 -15.66 8.62 -16.38
C GLN A 72 -16.64 8.22 -17.48
N VAL A 73 -16.38 7.08 -18.13
CA VAL A 73 -17.17 6.56 -19.25
C VAL A 73 -17.60 5.12 -18.99
N ILE A 74 -18.86 4.82 -19.25
CA ILE A 74 -19.35 3.43 -19.25
C ILE A 74 -19.71 3.02 -20.68
N THR A 75 -19.28 1.83 -21.07
CA THR A 75 -19.58 1.23 -22.36
C THR A 75 -20.53 0.05 -22.20
N LEU A 76 -21.68 0.11 -22.86
CA LEU A 76 -22.73 -0.90 -22.81
C LEU A 76 -23.00 -1.48 -24.20
N VAL A 77 -23.31 -2.77 -24.28
CA VAL A 77 -24.03 -3.34 -25.42
C VAL A 77 -25.50 -3.39 -25.05
N ALA A 78 -26.31 -2.71 -25.84
CA ALA A 78 -27.76 -2.69 -25.65
C ALA A 78 -28.48 -2.71 -27.00
N TRP A 79 -29.72 -3.18 -26.97
CA TRP A 79 -30.66 -2.99 -28.07
C TRP A 79 -31.65 -1.92 -27.66
N ILE A 80 -31.86 -0.93 -28.53
CA ILE A 80 -32.83 0.11 -28.28
C ILE A 80 -34.03 -0.20 -29.16
N GLU A 81 -35.19 -0.35 -28.55
CA GLU A 81 -36.45 -0.55 -29.26
C GLU A 81 -37.17 0.78 -29.37
N TYR A 82 -37.49 1.15 -30.60
CA TYR A 82 -38.33 2.28 -30.95
C TYR A 82 -39.63 1.76 -31.54
N GLN A 83 -40.75 2.27 -31.03
CA GLN A 83 -42.08 1.95 -31.55
C GLN A 83 -42.89 3.23 -31.73
N TRP A 84 -43.46 3.41 -32.92
CA TRP A 84 -44.37 4.51 -33.23
C TRP A 84 -45.38 4.05 -34.28
N THR A 85 -46.42 4.85 -34.54
CA THR A 85 -47.43 4.53 -35.55
C THR A 85 -47.35 5.56 -36.68
N ASP A 86 -47.26 5.08 -37.92
CA ASP A 86 -47.30 5.90 -39.14
C ASP A 86 -48.63 5.68 -39.88
N TYR A 87 -49.39 6.76 -40.09
CA TYR A 87 -50.70 6.66 -40.73
C TYR A 87 -50.64 6.38 -42.23
N LYS A 88 -49.53 6.72 -42.91
CA LYS A 88 -49.35 6.48 -44.35
C LYS A 88 -48.91 5.05 -44.65
N LEU A 89 -48.43 4.32 -43.64
CA LEU A 89 -47.97 2.94 -43.77
C LEU A 89 -49.03 1.89 -43.38
N LYS A 90 -50.30 2.20 -43.59
CA LYS A 90 -51.44 1.30 -43.31
C LYS A 90 -51.94 0.66 -44.60
N TRP A 91 -52.28 -0.62 -44.55
CA TRP A 91 -52.90 -1.34 -45.67
C TRP A 91 -53.89 -2.39 -45.17
N ASP A 92 -54.79 -2.84 -46.05
CA ASP A 92 -55.63 -4.01 -45.78
C ASP A 92 -54.90 -5.28 -46.24
N PRO A 93 -54.58 -6.23 -45.34
CA PRO A 93 -53.99 -7.51 -45.72
C PRO A 93 -54.79 -8.27 -46.78
N SER A 94 -56.11 -8.06 -46.85
CA SER A 94 -56.97 -8.74 -47.81
C SER A 94 -56.65 -8.40 -49.28
N GLU A 95 -56.11 -7.20 -49.55
CA GLU A 95 -55.74 -6.70 -50.88
C GLU A 95 -54.35 -7.15 -51.34
N TYR A 96 -53.49 -7.58 -50.41
CA TYR A 96 -52.08 -7.91 -50.66
C TYR A 96 -51.74 -9.32 -50.19
N GLY A 97 -52.58 -10.30 -50.54
CA GLY A 97 -52.28 -11.73 -50.32
C GLY A 97 -52.20 -12.15 -48.85
N GLY A 98 -52.81 -11.40 -47.93
CA GLY A 98 -52.81 -11.67 -46.49
C GLY A 98 -51.56 -11.19 -45.75
N ILE A 99 -50.72 -10.34 -46.36
CA ILE A 99 -49.50 -9.80 -45.74
C ILE A 99 -49.87 -8.93 -44.53
N LYS A 100 -49.34 -9.28 -43.35
CA LYS A 100 -49.57 -8.56 -42.08
C LYS A 100 -48.41 -7.69 -41.65
N ASP A 101 -47.18 -8.06 -42.04
CA ASP A 101 -45.98 -7.31 -41.73
C ASP A 101 -45.00 -7.31 -42.91
N ILE A 102 -44.22 -6.24 -43.03
CA ILE A 102 -43.19 -6.09 -44.05
C ILE A 102 -41.90 -5.56 -43.43
N ARG A 103 -40.77 -5.83 -44.09
CA ARG A 103 -39.45 -5.34 -43.65
C ARG A 103 -38.95 -4.28 -44.62
N ILE A 104 -38.81 -3.05 -44.12
CA ILE A 104 -38.29 -1.94 -44.91
C ILE A 104 -36.82 -1.71 -44.52
N PRO A 105 -35.89 -1.58 -45.49
CA PRO A 105 -34.48 -1.32 -45.19
C PRO A 105 -34.27 -0.11 -44.26
N GLY A 106 -33.34 -0.23 -43.32
CA GLY A 106 -33.01 0.80 -42.30
C GLY A 106 -32.36 2.08 -42.82
N ASN A 107 -32.38 2.33 -44.13
CA ASN A 107 -31.66 3.43 -44.78
C ASN A 107 -32.36 4.77 -44.47
N ALA A 108 -31.59 5.86 -44.41
CA ALA A 108 -32.09 7.19 -44.03
C ALA A 108 -33.23 7.76 -44.91
N ASN A 109 -33.43 7.23 -46.12
CA ASN A 109 -34.46 7.70 -47.06
C ASN A 109 -35.61 6.69 -47.23
N ALA A 110 -35.71 5.67 -46.38
CA ALA A 110 -36.70 4.61 -46.56
C ALA A 110 -38.06 4.97 -45.95
N ILE A 111 -38.07 5.35 -44.67
CA ILE A 111 -39.22 5.87 -43.94
C ILE A 111 -38.77 6.93 -42.92
N TRP A 112 -39.72 7.70 -42.37
CA TRP A 112 -39.43 8.65 -41.30
C TRP A 112 -38.90 7.94 -40.05
N LYS A 113 -37.81 8.44 -39.46
CA LYS A 113 -37.19 7.96 -38.21
C LYS A 113 -37.20 9.09 -37.17
N PRO A 114 -37.65 8.84 -35.93
CA PRO A 114 -37.56 9.84 -34.87
C PRO A 114 -36.08 10.10 -34.51
N ASP A 115 -35.76 11.35 -34.20
CA ASP A 115 -34.41 11.83 -33.86
C ASP A 115 -34.11 11.68 -32.35
N VAL A 116 -34.42 10.51 -31.80
CA VAL A 116 -34.14 10.19 -30.40
C VAL A 116 -32.67 9.83 -30.25
N LEU A 117 -31.93 10.64 -29.49
CA LEU A 117 -30.49 10.51 -29.29
C LEU A 117 -30.14 10.43 -27.81
N LEU A 118 -28.97 9.85 -27.53
CA LEU A 118 -28.37 9.81 -26.19
C LEU A 118 -27.64 11.14 -25.91
N TYR A 119 -28.20 11.98 -25.04
CA TYR A 119 -27.65 13.31 -24.76
C TYR A 119 -26.31 13.28 -24.01
N ASN A 120 -26.13 12.31 -23.11
CA ASN A 120 -24.88 12.14 -22.36
C ASN A 120 -23.95 11.11 -23.01
N SER A 121 -23.95 11.03 -24.35
CA SER A 121 -23.00 10.20 -25.10
C SER A 121 -21.57 10.72 -24.92
N ALA A 122 -20.63 9.81 -24.73
CA ALA A 122 -19.19 10.06 -24.70
C ALA A 122 -18.48 9.53 -25.96
N ASP A 123 -19.24 9.05 -26.96
CA ASP A 123 -18.69 8.56 -28.23
C ASP A 123 -18.57 9.70 -29.26
N GLU A 124 -17.62 9.57 -30.20
CA GLU A 124 -17.45 10.53 -31.29
C GLU A 124 -18.66 10.50 -32.25
N ASN A 125 -19.22 9.30 -32.45
CA ASN A 125 -20.46 9.09 -33.19
C ASN A 125 -21.64 9.16 -32.21
N PHE A 126 -22.46 10.22 -32.28
CA PHE A 126 -23.62 10.36 -31.39
C PHE A 126 -24.70 9.29 -31.62
N ASP A 127 -24.82 8.74 -32.84
CA ASP A 127 -25.64 7.57 -33.16
C ASP A 127 -24.73 6.36 -33.41
N SER A 128 -24.39 5.63 -32.35
CA SER A 128 -23.55 4.41 -32.41
C SER A 128 -24.35 3.13 -32.72
N THR A 129 -25.57 3.26 -33.25
CA THR A 129 -26.46 2.11 -33.50
C THR A 129 -26.33 1.57 -34.93
N TYR A 130 -26.50 0.25 -35.10
CA TYR A 130 -26.50 -0.37 -36.43
C TYR A 130 -27.86 -0.19 -37.11
N PRO A 131 -27.93 0.31 -38.36
CA PRO A 131 -29.18 0.61 -39.04
C PRO A 131 -29.90 -0.66 -39.53
N VAL A 132 -30.58 -1.35 -38.61
CA VAL A 132 -31.41 -2.52 -38.93
C VAL A 132 -32.69 -2.12 -39.66
N ASN A 133 -33.30 -3.10 -40.33
CA ASN A 133 -34.57 -2.93 -41.01
C ASN A 133 -35.70 -2.59 -40.03
N TYR A 134 -36.66 -1.80 -40.50
CA TYR A 134 -37.91 -1.54 -39.82
C TYR A 134 -38.87 -2.70 -40.06
N VAL A 135 -39.59 -3.10 -39.02
CA VAL A 135 -40.72 -4.03 -39.13
C VAL A 135 -41.99 -3.18 -39.06
N VAL A 136 -42.74 -3.16 -40.16
CA VAL A 136 -43.98 -2.38 -40.27
C VAL A 136 -45.15 -3.35 -40.29
N SER A 137 -46.14 -3.13 -39.43
CA SER A 137 -47.40 -3.88 -39.37
C SER A 137 -48.48 -3.21 -40.22
N TYR A 138 -49.45 -3.98 -40.70
CA TYR A 138 -50.60 -3.49 -41.48
C TYR A 138 -51.41 -2.38 -40.77
N THR A 139 -51.33 -2.34 -39.44
CA THR A 139 -51.94 -1.31 -38.58
C THR A 139 -51.24 0.06 -38.68
N GLY A 140 -50.07 0.13 -39.32
CA GLY A 140 -49.19 1.30 -39.37
C GLY A 140 -48.18 1.34 -38.23
N ASP A 141 -48.15 0.34 -37.36
CA ASP A 141 -47.16 0.27 -36.27
C ASP A 141 -45.78 -0.08 -36.83
N VAL A 142 -44.81 0.76 -36.52
CA VAL A 142 -43.42 0.64 -36.92
C VAL A 142 -42.59 0.26 -35.70
N LEU A 143 -41.82 -0.81 -35.83
CA LEU A 143 -40.89 -1.30 -34.84
C LEU A 143 -39.47 -1.28 -35.40
N GLN A 144 -38.53 -0.69 -34.66
CA GLN A 144 -37.10 -0.75 -34.95
C GLN A 144 -36.33 -1.15 -33.69
N VAL A 145 -35.47 -2.17 -33.79
CA VAL A 145 -34.67 -2.64 -32.65
C VAL A 145 -33.17 -2.69 -33.03
N PRO A 146 -32.52 -1.54 -33.27
CA PRO A 146 -31.12 -1.51 -33.59
C PRO A 146 -30.23 -1.91 -32.39
N PRO A 147 -29.22 -2.78 -32.59
CA PRO A 147 -28.18 -2.99 -31.60
C PRO A 147 -27.18 -1.82 -31.64
N GLY A 148 -26.66 -1.44 -30.48
CA GLY A 148 -25.67 -0.38 -30.36
C GLY A 148 -24.65 -0.67 -29.26
N ILE A 149 -23.44 -0.13 -29.45
CA ILE A 149 -22.44 0.00 -28.41
C ILE A 149 -22.54 1.43 -27.89
N LEU A 150 -23.12 1.61 -26.71
CA LEU A 150 -23.41 2.91 -26.13
C LEU A 150 -22.29 3.30 -25.17
N LYS A 151 -21.58 4.38 -25.45
CA LYS A 151 -20.65 5.00 -24.50
C LYS A 151 -21.32 6.19 -23.86
N LEU A 152 -21.46 6.17 -22.54
CA LEU A 152 -22.10 7.24 -21.79
C LEU A 152 -21.12 7.88 -20.80
N SER A 153 -21.20 9.19 -20.66
CA SER A 153 -20.51 9.89 -19.58
C SER A 153 -21.25 9.66 -18.27
N CYS A 154 -20.53 9.15 -17.27
CA CYS A 154 -21.05 8.92 -15.92
C CYS A 154 -20.04 9.34 -14.86
N LYS A 155 -20.48 10.15 -13.92
CA LYS A 155 -19.68 10.54 -12.76
C LYS A 155 -19.53 9.37 -11.79
N ILE A 156 -18.30 8.90 -11.61
CA ILE A 156 -17.94 7.80 -10.71
C ILE A 156 -17.59 8.36 -9.32
N ASP A 157 -18.20 7.82 -8.26
CA ASP A 157 -17.87 8.15 -6.86
C ASP A 157 -16.86 7.14 -6.29
N ILE A 158 -15.64 7.59 -6.02
CA ILE A 158 -14.53 6.74 -5.54
C ILE A 158 -14.35 6.76 -4.02
N THR A 159 -15.24 7.41 -3.27
CA THR A 159 -15.07 7.61 -1.81
C THR A 159 -14.79 6.29 -1.08
N TYR A 160 -15.52 5.23 -1.41
CA TYR A 160 -15.42 3.92 -0.77
C TYR A 160 -14.71 2.85 -1.60
N PHE A 161 -13.99 3.24 -2.67
CA PHE A 161 -13.27 2.29 -3.53
C PHE A 161 -12.38 1.33 -2.71
N PRO A 162 -12.40 -0.01 -2.97
CA PRO A 162 -13.12 -0.74 -4.03
C PRO A 162 -14.51 -1.28 -3.59
N PHE A 163 -15.04 -0.82 -2.46
CA PHE A 163 -16.34 -1.22 -1.89
C PHE A 163 -17.44 -0.23 -2.29
N ASP A 164 -17.41 0.18 -3.56
CA ASP A 164 -18.24 1.24 -4.12
C ASP A 164 -19.45 0.71 -4.91
N ASP A 165 -20.54 1.46 -4.81
CA ASP A 165 -21.71 1.35 -5.65
C ASP A 165 -21.74 2.56 -6.59
N GLN A 166 -22.05 2.34 -7.87
CA GLN A 166 -22.12 3.38 -8.89
C GLN A 166 -23.53 3.50 -9.43
N ILE A 167 -23.97 4.75 -9.64
CA ILE A 167 -25.28 5.08 -10.19
C ILE A 167 -25.08 5.89 -11.46
N CYS A 168 -25.27 5.25 -12.59
CA CYS A 168 -25.17 5.87 -13.90
C CYS A 168 -26.53 5.98 -14.55
N HIS A 169 -26.67 6.83 -15.57
CA HIS A 169 -27.92 6.99 -16.27
C HIS A 169 -27.70 7.23 -17.76
N LEU A 170 -28.61 6.73 -18.58
CA LEU A 170 -28.74 7.07 -20.00
C LEU A 170 -29.86 8.08 -20.15
N LYS A 171 -29.56 9.24 -20.74
CA LYS A 171 -30.54 10.29 -21.00
C LYS A 171 -30.89 10.32 -22.49
N PHE A 172 -32.09 9.85 -22.83
CA PHE A 172 -32.63 9.91 -24.19
C PHE A 172 -33.60 11.08 -24.36
N GLY A 173 -33.55 11.73 -25.52
CA GLY A 173 -34.47 12.80 -25.89
C GLY A 173 -34.46 13.04 -27.40
N SER A 174 -35.51 13.68 -27.91
CA SER A 174 -35.51 14.18 -29.29
C SER A 174 -34.56 15.37 -29.41
N TRP A 175 -33.78 15.45 -30.48
CA TRP A 175 -32.84 16.56 -30.66
C TRP A 175 -33.51 17.85 -31.16
N THR A 176 -34.45 17.72 -32.09
CA THR A 176 -35.06 18.85 -32.80
C THR A 176 -36.52 19.10 -32.42
N TYR A 177 -37.25 18.06 -32.01
CA TYR A 177 -38.67 18.19 -31.67
C TYR A 177 -38.87 18.44 -30.17
N SER A 178 -39.74 19.41 -29.86
CA SER A 178 -40.27 19.59 -28.51
C SER A 178 -41.43 18.62 -28.24
N GLY A 179 -41.86 18.57 -26.97
CA GLY A 179 -42.96 17.73 -26.47
C GLY A 179 -44.31 18.00 -27.12
N ASN A 180 -44.46 19.13 -27.84
CA ASN A 180 -45.65 19.42 -28.64
C ASN A 180 -45.70 18.60 -29.95
N PHE A 181 -44.55 18.10 -30.41
CA PHE A 181 -44.43 17.36 -31.67
C PHE A 181 -44.15 15.87 -31.44
N ILE A 182 -43.35 15.53 -30.43
CA ILE A 182 -43.02 14.14 -30.07
C ILE A 182 -43.24 13.94 -28.57
N ASP A 183 -44.07 12.96 -28.22
CA ASP A 183 -44.28 12.51 -26.85
C ASP A 183 -43.50 11.21 -26.61
N LEU A 184 -42.44 11.27 -25.79
CA LEU A 184 -41.58 10.13 -25.49
C LEU A 184 -42.14 9.33 -24.31
N ARG A 185 -42.39 8.04 -24.54
CA ARG A 185 -42.90 7.13 -23.50
C ARG A 185 -41.99 5.95 -23.30
N ILE A 186 -42.03 5.36 -22.11
CA ILE A 186 -41.32 4.12 -21.80
C ILE A 186 -42.26 2.97 -22.15
N ASN A 187 -41.82 2.03 -22.99
CA ASN A 187 -42.64 0.87 -23.34
C ASN A 187 -42.64 -0.13 -22.17
N GLY A 188 -43.78 -0.28 -21.49
CA GLY A 188 -43.99 -1.23 -20.39
C GLY A 188 -45.33 -1.97 -20.55
N PRO A 189 -45.48 -3.22 -20.09
CA PRO A 189 -46.76 -3.93 -20.17
C PRO A 189 -47.86 -3.18 -19.42
N GLU A 190 -48.99 -2.95 -20.11
CA GLU A 190 -50.15 -2.27 -19.54
C GLU A 190 -50.61 -2.92 -18.22
N GLY A 191 -50.70 -2.12 -17.15
CA GLY A 191 -51.32 -2.53 -15.87
C GLY A 191 -50.36 -2.81 -14.70
N LYS A 192 -49.05 -2.60 -14.84
CA LYS A 192 -48.09 -2.62 -13.73
C LYS A 192 -47.57 -1.21 -13.41
N ASN A 193 -47.26 -0.97 -12.13
CA ASN A 193 -46.77 0.32 -11.67
C ASN A 193 -45.39 0.63 -12.29
N ILE A 194 -45.26 1.84 -12.84
CA ILE A 194 -44.11 2.41 -13.58
C ILE A 194 -42.77 2.36 -12.80
N SER A 195 -42.77 2.04 -11.50
CA SER A 195 -41.56 1.99 -10.67
C SER A 195 -40.69 0.74 -10.86
N ASP A 196 -41.23 -0.35 -11.42
CA ASP A 196 -40.53 -1.63 -11.55
C ASP A 196 -40.04 -1.92 -12.98
N GLU A 197 -40.29 -1.00 -13.92
CA GLU A 197 -40.08 -1.22 -15.36
C GLU A 197 -39.11 -0.16 -15.91
N GLY A 198 -37.84 -0.57 -16.03
CA GLY A 198 -36.82 0.24 -16.68
C GLY A 198 -36.14 -0.53 -17.79
N ILE A 199 -34.86 -0.82 -17.62
CA ILE A 199 -34.10 -1.57 -18.63
C ILE A 199 -34.48 -3.06 -18.53
N ASP A 200 -34.79 -3.67 -19.67
CA ASP A 200 -35.06 -5.10 -19.75
C ASP A 200 -33.75 -5.88 -19.69
N VAL A 201 -33.66 -6.80 -18.73
CA VAL A 201 -32.46 -7.60 -18.45
C VAL A 201 -32.62 -9.06 -18.86
N GLN A 202 -33.64 -9.40 -19.66
CA GLN A 202 -33.89 -10.78 -20.10
C GLN A 202 -32.69 -11.41 -20.82
N TYR A 203 -31.93 -10.59 -21.55
CA TYR A 203 -30.75 -11.02 -22.32
C TYR A 203 -29.42 -10.66 -21.64
N TYR A 204 -29.43 -10.22 -20.38
CA TYR A 204 -28.23 -9.73 -19.71
C TYR A 204 -27.24 -10.86 -19.39
N VAL A 205 -26.01 -10.72 -19.88
CA VAL A 205 -24.87 -11.55 -19.49
C VAL A 205 -24.17 -10.88 -18.32
N GLN A 206 -24.06 -11.61 -17.20
CA GLN A 206 -23.44 -11.12 -15.97
C GLN A 206 -21.98 -10.72 -16.20
N ASN A 207 -21.60 -9.53 -15.71
CA ASN A 207 -20.24 -9.03 -15.78
C ASN A 207 -19.38 -9.61 -14.62
N GLY A 208 -18.09 -9.86 -14.91
CA GLY A 208 -17.14 -10.46 -13.96
C GLY A 208 -16.60 -9.51 -12.89
N GLU A 209 -16.74 -8.20 -13.11
CA GLU A 209 -16.27 -7.14 -12.22
C GLU A 209 -17.44 -6.40 -11.55
N TRP A 210 -18.58 -6.25 -12.23
CA TRP A 210 -19.72 -5.47 -11.74
C TRP A 210 -20.96 -6.33 -11.54
N ASN A 211 -21.58 -6.21 -10.37
CA ASN A 211 -22.91 -6.74 -10.06
C ASN A 211 -23.97 -5.72 -10.48
N LEU A 212 -24.94 -6.16 -11.28
CA LEU A 212 -26.11 -5.35 -11.60
C LEU A 212 -27.14 -5.44 -10.47
N LEU A 213 -27.36 -4.33 -9.75
CA LEU A 213 -28.30 -4.29 -8.62
C LEU A 213 -29.72 -3.95 -9.08
N ALA A 214 -29.88 -2.88 -9.86
CA ALA A 214 -31.17 -2.39 -10.30
C ALA A 214 -31.06 -1.51 -11.55
N VAL A 215 -32.15 -1.44 -12.32
CA VAL A 215 -32.21 -0.68 -13.59
C VAL A 215 -33.53 0.09 -13.78
N PRO A 216 -33.88 1.03 -12.89
CA PRO A 216 -35.14 1.75 -12.98
C PRO A 216 -35.11 2.78 -14.13
N ALA A 217 -36.29 3.10 -14.68
CA ALA A 217 -36.44 4.20 -15.63
C ALA A 217 -37.35 5.30 -15.08
N ARG A 218 -37.15 6.54 -15.53
CA ARG A 218 -37.95 7.70 -15.18
C ARG A 218 -38.18 8.57 -16.41
N HIS A 219 -39.40 9.06 -16.54
CA HIS A 219 -39.76 10.10 -17.50
C HIS A 219 -39.67 11.46 -16.81
N GLU A 220 -38.97 12.42 -17.41
CA GLU A 220 -38.85 13.79 -16.92
C GLU A 220 -39.13 14.77 -18.06
N THR A 221 -39.84 15.86 -17.79
CA THR A 221 -40.10 16.91 -18.78
C THR A 221 -39.47 18.21 -18.29
N ASN A 222 -38.48 18.69 -19.03
CA ASN A 222 -37.85 19.98 -18.76
C ASN A 222 -38.47 21.05 -19.65
N ILE A 223 -38.67 22.26 -19.13
CA ILE A 223 -39.20 23.38 -19.92
C ILE A 223 -38.01 24.23 -20.38
N PHE A 224 -37.88 24.42 -21.69
CA PHE A 224 -36.87 25.27 -22.30
C PHE A 224 -37.54 26.20 -23.31
N ASP A 225 -37.29 27.50 -23.19
CA ASP A 225 -37.90 28.54 -24.04
C ASP A 225 -39.43 28.42 -24.15
N GLU A 226 -40.10 28.25 -23.00
CA GLU A 226 -41.56 28.04 -22.89
C GLU A 226 -42.10 26.76 -23.57
N GLN A 227 -41.23 25.88 -24.08
CA GLN A 227 -41.61 24.60 -24.67
C GLN A 227 -41.21 23.42 -23.78
N PRO A 228 -42.05 22.38 -23.67
CA PRO A 228 -41.69 21.17 -22.96
C PRO A 228 -40.71 20.33 -23.80
N TYR A 229 -39.68 19.77 -23.18
CA TYR A 229 -38.75 18.81 -23.76
C TYR A 229 -38.79 17.53 -22.91
N PRO A 230 -39.51 16.49 -23.34
CA PRO A 230 -39.52 15.21 -22.64
C PRO A 230 -38.17 14.52 -22.78
N SER A 231 -37.71 13.90 -21.70
CA SER A 231 -36.49 13.11 -21.63
C SER A 231 -36.74 11.83 -20.85
N LEU A 232 -36.14 10.74 -21.30
CA LEU A 232 -36.19 9.45 -20.64
C LEU A 232 -34.85 9.16 -19.98
N PHE A 233 -34.88 8.89 -18.68
CA PHE A 233 -33.73 8.50 -17.88
C PHE A 233 -33.80 7.02 -17.58
N PHE A 234 -32.80 6.26 -18.04
CA PHE A 234 -32.64 4.86 -17.67
C PHE A 234 -31.44 4.74 -16.74
N TYR A 235 -31.67 4.38 -15.49
CA TYR A 235 -30.60 4.25 -14.49
C TYR A 235 -29.98 2.86 -14.53
N LEU A 236 -28.67 2.82 -14.29
CA LEU A 236 -27.85 1.64 -14.16
C LEU A 236 -27.18 1.69 -12.79
N ILE A 237 -27.68 0.88 -11.86
CA ILE A 237 -27.15 0.80 -10.49
C ILE A 237 -26.31 -0.47 -10.40
N ILE A 238 -25.00 -0.30 -10.23
CA ILE A 238 -24.01 -1.37 -10.26
C ILE A 238 -23.13 -1.34 -9.02
N GLN A 239 -22.65 -2.50 -8.58
CA GLN A 239 -21.77 -2.67 -7.43
C GLN A 239 -20.50 -3.41 -7.82
N ARG A 240 -19.34 -2.95 -7.36
CA ARG A 240 -18.07 -3.58 -7.68
C ARG A 240 -17.88 -4.92 -6.95
N ARG A 241 -17.32 -5.91 -7.65
CA ARG A 241 -16.85 -7.17 -7.07
C ARG A 241 -15.45 -6.98 -6.48
N THR A 242 -15.37 -7.06 -5.16
CA THR A 242 -14.19 -6.67 -4.38
C THR A 242 -13.08 -7.71 -4.32
N LEU A 243 -13.33 -8.97 -4.72
CA LEU A 243 -12.39 -10.09 -4.51
C LEU A 243 -11.01 -9.85 -5.15
N TYR A 244 -10.98 -9.35 -6.39
CA TYR A 244 -9.73 -9.05 -7.10
C TYR A 244 -8.88 -8.02 -6.36
N TYR A 245 -9.50 -6.93 -5.92
CA TYR A 245 -8.84 -5.86 -5.16
C TYR A 245 -8.48 -6.31 -3.74
N GLY A 246 -9.27 -7.20 -3.14
CA GLY A 246 -8.94 -7.82 -1.86
C GLY A 246 -7.62 -8.58 -1.92
N LEU A 247 -7.45 -9.46 -2.91
CA LEU A 247 -6.24 -10.27 -3.08
C LEU A 247 -5.02 -9.45 -3.55
N ASN A 248 -5.22 -8.53 -4.50
CA ASN A 248 -4.11 -7.85 -5.17
C ASN A 248 -3.74 -6.50 -4.57
N LEU A 249 -4.64 -5.84 -3.83
CA LEU A 249 -4.36 -4.56 -3.15
C LEU A 249 -4.38 -4.72 -1.64
N ILE A 250 -5.46 -5.24 -1.04
CA ILE A 250 -5.64 -5.21 0.43
C ILE A 250 -4.65 -6.13 1.14
N ILE A 251 -4.48 -7.38 0.69
CA ILE A 251 -3.55 -8.33 1.34
C ILE A 251 -2.09 -7.83 1.29
N PRO A 252 -1.52 -7.42 0.14
CA PRO A 252 -0.17 -6.85 0.10
C PRO A 252 -0.01 -5.61 0.99
N SER A 253 -1.02 -4.74 1.04
CA SER A 253 -1.03 -3.55 1.91
C SER A 253 -0.90 -3.90 3.38
N PHE A 254 -1.66 -4.91 3.82
CA PHE A 254 -1.59 -5.40 5.19
C PHE A 254 -0.20 -5.96 5.52
N LEU A 255 0.39 -6.73 4.60
CA LEU A 255 1.75 -7.25 4.76
C LEU A 255 2.79 -6.13 4.86
N ILE A 256 2.68 -5.08 4.03
CA ILE A 256 3.55 -3.91 4.11
C ILE A 256 3.42 -3.21 5.46
N SER A 257 2.19 -3.00 5.94
CA SER A 257 1.95 -2.41 7.26
C SER A 257 2.60 -3.24 8.39
N LEU A 258 2.56 -4.58 8.29
CA LEU A 258 3.23 -5.46 9.25
C LEU A 258 4.76 -5.34 9.15
N MET A 259 5.31 -5.24 7.93
CA MET A 259 6.76 -5.07 7.72
C MET A 259 7.29 -3.77 8.34
N THR A 260 6.51 -2.67 8.31
CA THR A 260 6.92 -1.40 8.95
C THR A 260 7.11 -1.56 10.47
N VAL A 261 6.26 -2.34 11.14
CA VAL A 261 6.40 -2.61 12.58
C VAL A 261 7.62 -3.49 12.85
N LEU A 262 7.87 -4.48 11.99
CA LEU A 262 9.04 -5.36 12.10
C LEU A 262 10.36 -4.59 11.90
N GLY A 263 10.39 -3.55 11.07
CA GLY A 263 11.58 -2.72 10.85
C GLY A 263 12.15 -2.12 12.14
N PHE A 264 11.26 -1.66 13.03
CA PHE A 264 11.64 -1.15 14.35
C PHE A 264 12.06 -2.23 15.36
N THR A 265 11.78 -3.51 15.10
CA THR A 265 12.25 -4.60 15.97
C THR A 265 13.70 -4.99 15.70
N LEU A 266 14.24 -4.63 14.54
CA LEU A 266 15.60 -4.98 14.15
C LEU A 266 16.62 -4.12 14.92
N PRO A 267 17.65 -4.74 15.54
CA PRO A 267 18.68 -3.99 16.24
C PRO A 267 19.53 -3.17 15.25
N PRO A 268 19.98 -1.96 15.64
CA PRO A 268 20.83 -1.12 14.80
C PRO A 268 22.19 -1.75 14.48
N ASP A 269 22.65 -2.72 15.29
CA ASP A 269 23.92 -3.44 15.10
C ASP A 269 23.95 -4.29 13.82
N ALA A 270 22.78 -4.67 13.30
CA ALA A 270 22.67 -5.53 12.11
C ALA A 270 22.96 -4.81 10.79
N GLY A 271 22.99 -3.47 10.77
CA GLY A 271 23.27 -2.67 9.56
C GLY A 271 22.15 -2.64 8.50
N GLU A 272 21.31 -3.67 8.42
CA GLU A 272 20.25 -3.80 7.38
C GLU A 272 18.97 -3.00 7.65
N LYS A 273 18.89 -2.30 8.79
CA LYS A 273 17.69 -1.59 9.24
C LYS A 273 17.26 -0.47 8.29
N ILE A 274 18.21 0.35 7.83
CA ILE A 274 17.90 1.46 6.90
C ILE A 274 17.42 0.91 5.56
N THR A 275 18.10 -0.13 5.05
CA THR A 275 17.76 -0.75 3.77
C THR A 275 16.33 -1.30 3.79
N LEU A 276 15.95 -1.98 4.87
CA LEU A 276 14.58 -2.47 5.07
C LEU A 276 13.54 -1.33 5.07
N GLU A 277 13.77 -0.25 5.81
CA GLU A 277 12.82 0.89 5.85
C GLU A 277 12.70 1.62 4.50
N ILE A 278 13.81 1.82 3.78
CA ILE A 278 13.79 2.46 2.44
C ILE A 278 13.06 1.59 1.42
N THR A 279 13.28 0.27 1.44
CA THR A 279 12.58 -0.67 0.54
C THR A 279 11.08 -0.70 0.80
N ILE A 280 10.67 -0.62 2.08
CA ILE A 280 9.26 -0.50 2.45
C ILE A 280 8.68 0.83 1.94
N LEU A 281 9.38 1.95 2.10
CA LEU A 281 8.95 3.25 1.58
C LEU A 281 8.73 3.21 0.06
N LEU A 282 9.68 2.64 -0.69
CA LEU A 282 9.56 2.48 -2.14
C LEU A 282 8.35 1.63 -2.53
N SER A 283 8.11 0.54 -1.79
CA SER A 283 6.95 -0.33 -2.00
C SER A 283 5.63 0.42 -1.78
N VAL A 284 5.50 1.19 -0.69
CA VAL A 284 4.30 2.02 -0.42
C VAL A 284 4.08 3.04 -1.53
N CYS A 285 5.14 3.72 -1.99
CA CYS A 285 5.05 4.67 -3.11
C CYS A 285 4.57 4.00 -4.41
N PHE A 286 5.08 2.79 -4.71
CA PHE A 286 4.64 2.04 -5.89
C PHE A 286 3.15 1.67 -5.81
N PHE A 287 2.68 1.17 -4.67
CA PHE A 287 1.25 0.84 -4.48
C PHE A 287 0.35 2.07 -4.53
N LEU A 288 0.78 3.20 -3.96
CA LEU A 288 0.05 4.46 -4.06
C LEU A 288 -0.03 4.95 -5.52
N SER A 289 1.06 4.83 -6.29
CA SER A 289 1.06 5.15 -7.73
C SER A 289 0.11 4.25 -8.51
N MET A 290 0.11 2.95 -8.24
CA MET A 290 -0.83 2.00 -8.85
C MET A 290 -2.29 2.39 -8.58
N VAL A 291 -2.63 2.78 -7.34
CA VAL A 291 -3.98 3.25 -6.99
C VAL A 291 -4.34 4.56 -7.71
N ALA A 292 -3.38 5.48 -7.82
CA ALA A 292 -3.58 6.74 -8.53
C ALA A 292 -3.84 6.53 -10.03
N ASP A 293 -3.22 5.51 -10.64
CA ASP A 293 -3.43 5.19 -12.06
C ASP A 293 -4.82 4.56 -12.34
N MET A 294 -5.39 3.88 -11.34
CA MET A 294 -6.70 3.20 -11.43
C MET A 294 -7.88 4.10 -11.06
N THR A 295 -7.64 5.32 -10.58
CA THR A 295 -8.70 6.23 -10.12
C THR A 295 -8.76 7.49 -11.01
N PRO A 296 -9.94 8.11 -11.19
CA PRO A 296 -10.06 9.34 -11.95
C PRO A 296 -9.27 10.47 -11.28
N PRO A 297 -8.64 11.37 -12.07
CA PRO A 297 -7.93 12.54 -11.57
C PRO A 297 -8.90 13.64 -11.10
N THR A 298 -9.69 13.35 -10.08
CA THR A 298 -10.69 14.26 -9.50
C THR A 298 -10.28 14.72 -8.10
N SER A 299 -10.67 15.93 -7.72
CA SER A 299 -10.39 16.51 -6.39
C SER A 299 -11.60 16.58 -5.46
N GLU A 300 -12.74 16.00 -5.88
CA GLU A 300 -13.97 16.06 -5.10
C GLU A 300 -13.94 15.13 -3.89
N ALA A 301 -13.35 13.94 -4.05
CA ALA A 301 -13.20 12.96 -2.99
C ALA A 301 -11.87 12.24 -3.13
N VAL A 302 -11.25 11.92 -2.00
CA VAL A 302 -10.05 11.06 -1.93
C VAL A 302 -10.52 9.65 -1.61
N PRO A 303 -10.14 8.63 -2.40
CA PRO A 303 -10.55 7.26 -2.13
C PRO A 303 -10.00 6.78 -0.79
N LEU A 304 -10.82 6.05 -0.03
CA LEU A 304 -10.46 5.55 1.30
C LEU A 304 -9.12 4.81 1.33
N ILE A 305 -8.87 3.96 0.32
CA ILE A 305 -7.60 3.23 0.16
C ILE A 305 -6.42 4.17 -0.17
N GLY A 306 -6.66 5.25 -0.93
CA GLY A 306 -5.64 6.26 -1.23
C GLY A 306 -5.27 7.07 0.02
N ALA A 307 -6.25 7.37 0.87
CA ALA A 307 -6.02 8.00 2.16
C ALA A 307 -5.23 7.07 3.11
N PHE A 308 -5.52 5.76 3.12
CA PHE A 308 -4.74 4.76 3.85
C PHE A 308 -3.27 4.76 3.43
N PHE A 309 -2.99 4.60 2.14
CA PHE A 309 -1.62 4.58 1.64
C PHE A 309 -0.90 5.90 1.84
N SER A 310 -1.59 7.03 1.73
CA SER A 310 -1.03 8.35 2.00
C SER A 310 -0.63 8.50 3.47
N CYS A 311 -1.49 8.03 4.38
CA CYS A 311 -1.19 7.98 5.82
C CYS A 311 0.00 7.05 6.11
N CYS A 312 0.04 5.85 5.50
CA CYS A 312 1.17 4.93 5.60
C CYS A 312 2.46 5.56 5.06
N MET A 313 2.41 6.25 3.92
CA MET A 313 3.57 6.92 3.34
C MET A 313 4.15 7.98 4.29
N LEU A 314 3.29 8.78 4.93
CA LEU A 314 3.74 9.77 5.92
C LEU A 314 4.39 9.10 7.13
N VAL A 315 3.81 8.01 7.63
CA VAL A 315 4.35 7.23 8.75
C VAL A 315 5.70 6.62 8.41
N VAL A 316 5.83 5.97 7.25
CA VAL A 316 7.07 5.34 6.82
C VAL A 316 8.15 6.39 6.51
N SER A 317 7.77 7.53 5.94
CA SER A 317 8.72 8.64 5.76
C SER A 317 9.26 9.14 7.11
N ALA A 318 8.38 9.28 8.11
CA ALA A 318 8.80 9.62 9.46
C ALA A 318 9.67 8.52 10.09
N SER A 319 9.33 7.23 9.91
CA SER A 319 10.10 6.10 10.46
C SER A 319 11.53 6.07 9.93
N VAL A 320 11.74 6.33 8.64
CA VAL A 320 13.06 6.43 8.02
C VAL A 320 13.89 7.54 8.68
N VAL A 321 13.30 8.73 8.87
CA VAL A 321 13.98 9.86 9.53
C VAL A 321 14.37 9.51 10.98
N PHE A 322 13.46 8.93 11.75
CA PHE A 322 13.76 8.50 13.12
C PHE A 322 14.79 7.37 13.17
N THR A 323 14.81 6.46 12.20
CA THR A 323 15.81 5.40 12.10
C THR A 323 17.21 5.96 11.86
N VAL A 324 17.33 6.96 10.98
CA VAL A 324 18.60 7.69 10.79
C VAL A 324 19.05 8.38 12.07
N LEU A 325 18.13 8.99 12.82
CA LEU A 325 18.43 9.60 14.13
C LEU A 325 18.88 8.56 15.16
N VAL A 326 18.21 7.41 15.26
CA VAL A 326 18.59 6.30 16.14
C VAL A 326 19.98 5.79 15.80
N LEU A 327 20.31 5.62 14.52
CA LEU A 327 21.63 5.18 14.09
C LEU A 327 22.71 6.25 14.32
N ASN A 328 22.37 7.53 14.15
CA ASN A 328 23.26 8.63 14.53
C ASN A 328 23.56 8.58 16.04
N LEU A 329 22.54 8.37 16.88
CA LEU A 329 22.69 8.27 18.34
C LEU A 329 23.50 7.02 18.75
N HIS A 330 23.25 5.88 18.10
CA HIS A 330 23.93 4.62 18.39
C HIS A 330 25.44 4.70 18.10
N ASN A 331 25.83 5.38 17.02
CA ASN A 331 27.22 5.50 16.59
C ASN A 331 27.99 6.67 17.27
N ARG A 332 27.39 7.38 18.23
CA ARG A 332 28.09 8.43 18.99
C ARG A 332 29.13 7.82 19.92
N LYS A 333 30.34 8.38 19.88
CA LYS A 333 31.45 8.05 20.78
C LYS A 333 31.73 9.20 21.74
N PRO A 334 32.24 8.92 22.95
CA PRO A 334 32.59 9.94 23.95
C PRO A 334 33.61 10.97 23.42
N GLU A 335 34.52 10.55 22.54
CA GLU A 335 35.49 11.45 21.89
C GLU A 335 34.86 12.56 21.03
N THR A 336 33.64 12.33 20.54
CA THR A 336 32.96 13.25 19.60
C THR A 336 31.82 14.04 20.23
N HIS A 337 31.11 13.44 21.19
CA HIS A 337 29.86 13.99 21.74
C HIS A 337 29.75 13.67 23.24
N GLU A 338 29.55 14.72 24.03
CA GLU A 338 29.19 14.60 25.44
C GLU A 338 27.66 14.69 25.60
N MET A 339 27.10 13.85 26.49
CA MET A 339 25.66 13.81 26.74
C MET A 339 25.27 14.91 27.74
N SER A 340 24.46 15.87 27.30
CA SER A 340 23.93 16.92 28.18
C SER A 340 23.18 16.33 29.39
N PRO A 341 23.27 16.93 30.60
CA PRO A 341 22.60 16.44 31.80
C PRO A 341 21.10 16.21 31.61
N PHE A 342 20.44 17.11 30.89
CA PHE A 342 19.01 16.98 30.56
C PHE A 342 18.72 15.76 29.67
N LEU A 343 19.53 15.58 28.62
CA LEU A 343 19.38 14.45 27.69
C LEU A 343 19.60 13.12 28.41
N ARG A 344 20.53 13.09 29.35
CA ARG A 344 20.84 11.94 30.19
C ARG A 344 19.67 11.54 31.07
N GLU A 345 19.03 12.49 31.76
CA GLU A 345 17.84 12.21 32.57
C GLU A 345 16.66 11.74 31.71
N LEU A 346 16.43 12.39 30.57
CA LEU A 346 15.34 12.05 29.66
C LEU A 346 15.49 10.63 29.08
N LEU A 347 16.65 10.32 28.48
CA LEU A 347 16.88 9.07 27.74
C LEU A 347 17.27 7.88 28.62
N LEU A 348 17.92 8.10 29.78
CA LEU A 348 18.41 7.00 30.63
C LEU A 348 17.53 6.73 31.86
N ILE A 349 16.63 7.63 32.23
CA ILE A 349 15.80 7.50 33.44
C ILE A 349 14.31 7.58 33.08
N TRP A 350 13.85 8.69 32.50
CA TRP A 350 12.42 8.93 32.30
C TRP A 350 11.80 8.05 31.21
N LEU A 351 12.35 8.03 29.99
CA LEU A 351 11.87 7.20 28.88
C LEU A 351 11.95 5.69 29.18
N PRO A 352 13.07 5.13 29.70
CA PRO A 352 13.16 3.71 30.02
C PRO A 352 12.16 3.28 31.09
N TRP A 353 11.88 4.15 32.07
CA TRP A 353 10.86 3.89 33.09
C TRP A 353 9.46 3.80 32.47
N MET A 354 9.12 4.73 31.56
CA MET A 354 7.86 4.71 30.82
C MET A 354 7.73 3.48 29.90
N LEU A 355 8.83 3.08 29.24
CA LEU A 355 8.89 1.95 28.31
C LEU A 355 9.17 0.59 28.99
N LEU A 356 9.20 0.54 30.33
CA LEU A 356 9.52 -0.67 31.12
C LEU A 356 10.84 -1.37 30.73
N MET A 357 11.84 -0.60 30.29
CA MET A 357 13.15 -1.12 29.91
C MET A 357 14.10 -1.21 31.10
N ARG A 358 14.83 -2.34 31.20
CA ARG A 358 15.93 -2.50 32.17
C ARG A 358 17.26 -2.23 31.50
N ARG A 359 18.11 -1.44 32.17
CA ARG A 359 19.47 -1.15 31.71
C ARG A 359 20.36 -2.39 31.89
N PRO A 360 21.01 -2.89 30.83
CA PRO A 360 21.99 -3.98 30.94
C PRO A 360 23.18 -3.53 31.80
N GLY A 361 23.68 -4.41 32.67
CA GLY A 361 24.94 -4.19 33.41
C GLY A 361 24.88 -3.29 34.65
N LYS A 362 23.72 -2.74 35.04
CA LYS A 362 23.54 -2.07 36.34
C LYS A 362 22.49 -2.80 37.18
N THR A 363 22.94 -3.57 38.17
CA THR A 363 22.09 -4.12 39.21
C THR A 363 21.53 -2.96 40.04
N VAL A 364 20.23 -2.71 39.89
CA VAL A 364 19.30 -1.98 40.78
C VAL A 364 19.85 -0.74 41.51
N PHE A 365 19.23 0.41 41.22
CA PHE A 365 19.18 1.62 42.05
C PHE A 365 19.41 1.36 43.55
N ASN A 366 20.66 1.51 44.01
CA ASN A 366 20.93 1.74 45.41
C ASN A 366 20.91 3.27 45.60
N CYS A 367 19.81 3.78 46.13
CA CYS A 367 19.58 5.20 46.42
C CYS A 367 20.67 5.81 47.35
N THR A 368 21.53 4.96 47.91
CA THR A 368 22.72 5.30 48.67
C THR A 368 23.84 5.91 47.82
N HIS A 369 24.01 5.51 46.55
CA HIS A 369 25.11 6.00 45.71
C HIS A 369 24.86 7.43 45.21
N LEU A 370 23.62 7.76 44.83
CA LEU A 370 23.22 9.13 44.45
C LEU A 370 23.28 10.11 45.64
N LYS A 371 23.07 9.61 46.87
CA LYS A 371 23.26 10.40 48.09
C LYS A 371 24.74 10.57 48.44
N ALA A 372 25.56 9.55 48.18
CA ALA A 372 27.01 9.62 48.38
C ALA A 372 27.68 10.59 47.39
N GLU A 373 27.31 10.54 46.11
CA GLU A 373 27.86 11.41 45.06
C GLU A 373 27.46 12.89 45.27
N LYS A 374 26.19 13.16 45.65
CA LYS A 374 25.75 14.50 46.06
C LYS A 374 26.37 14.99 47.38
N ALA A 375 26.76 14.09 48.28
CA ALA A 375 27.47 14.44 49.51
C ALA A 375 28.95 14.75 49.23
N GLU A 376 29.57 14.04 48.30
CA GLU A 376 30.96 14.25 47.88
C GLU A 376 31.14 15.56 47.08
N GLU A 377 30.19 15.89 46.20
CA GLU A 377 30.16 17.18 45.50
C GLU A 377 29.96 18.36 46.48
N LYS A 378 29.07 18.22 47.47
CA LYS A 378 28.93 19.23 48.54
C LYS A 378 30.20 19.37 49.37
N ALA A 379 30.87 18.26 49.72
CA ALA A 379 32.12 18.30 50.47
C ALA A 379 33.28 18.97 49.70
N LYS A 380 33.36 18.77 48.37
CA LYS A 380 34.34 19.46 47.51
C LYS A 380 34.02 20.95 47.36
N GLN A 381 32.74 21.32 47.31
CA GLN A 381 32.31 22.70 47.17
C GLN A 381 32.44 23.51 48.48
N ASP A 382 32.26 22.85 49.64
CA ASP A 382 32.48 23.45 50.96
C ASP A 382 33.97 23.59 51.32
N SER A 383 34.81 22.67 50.84
CA SER A 383 36.28 22.77 50.90
C SER A 383 36.82 23.97 50.11
N PHE A 384 36.19 24.31 48.99
CA PHE A 384 36.59 25.46 48.16
C PHE A 384 36.08 26.81 48.69
N LYS A 385 35.00 26.82 49.50
CA LYS A 385 34.45 28.04 50.11
C LYS A 385 35.10 28.42 51.45
N ASN A 386 35.62 27.45 52.21
CA ASN A 386 36.32 27.71 53.46
C ASN A 386 37.83 27.66 53.25
N GLY A 387 38.40 28.76 52.75
CA GLY A 387 39.84 28.94 52.55
C GLY A 387 40.69 28.70 53.80
N LYS A 388 41.11 27.46 54.02
CA LYS A 388 42.28 27.10 54.84
C LYS A 388 43.22 26.27 53.97
N GLY A 389 44.29 26.91 53.52
CA GLY A 389 45.38 26.23 52.82
C GLY A 389 46.04 25.17 53.71
N PRO A 390 46.74 24.18 53.13
CA PRO A 390 47.39 23.14 53.92
C PRO A 390 48.60 23.75 54.67
N MET A 391 48.54 23.75 56.00
CA MET A 391 49.71 23.99 56.85
C MET A 391 50.57 22.72 56.89
N ILE A 392 51.86 22.91 56.61
CA ILE A 392 52.92 21.91 56.74
C ILE A 392 53.11 21.56 58.23
N GLY A 393 52.99 20.27 58.57
CA GLY A 393 53.34 19.69 59.87
C GLY A 393 54.14 18.39 59.68
N LYS A 394 55.25 18.28 60.42
CA LYS A 394 56.34 17.29 60.34
C LYS A 394 55.93 15.81 60.59
N PRO A 395 56.83 14.85 60.29
CA PRO A 395 56.52 13.41 60.19
C PRO A 395 56.62 12.69 61.54
N THR A 396 55.78 11.69 61.74
CA THR A 396 55.97 10.64 62.76
C THR A 396 55.54 9.29 62.20
N ASP A 397 56.41 8.31 62.42
CA ASP A 397 56.42 6.95 61.90
C ASP A 397 55.22 6.08 62.31
N SER A 398 54.87 5.14 61.41
CA SER A 398 54.54 3.73 61.63
C SER A 398 53.35 3.28 60.77
N VAL A 399 53.62 2.56 59.67
CA VAL A 399 52.61 1.78 58.94
C VAL A 399 53.05 0.32 58.97
N HIS A 400 52.25 -0.49 59.66
CA HIS A 400 52.34 -1.95 59.67
C HIS A 400 51.94 -2.52 58.31
N PRO A 401 52.66 -3.50 57.75
CA PRO A 401 52.28 -4.15 56.50
C PRO A 401 51.25 -5.27 56.78
N SER A 402 49.95 -4.96 56.74
CA SER A 402 48.92 -6.02 56.74
C SER A 402 47.66 -5.76 55.91
N ASP A 403 47.45 -4.56 55.34
CA ASP A 403 46.21 -4.26 54.60
C ASP A 403 46.29 -4.45 53.06
N GLY A 404 47.37 -5.05 52.55
CA GLY A 404 47.49 -5.37 51.11
C GLY A 404 46.86 -6.70 50.69
N LEU A 405 46.55 -7.60 51.65
CA LEU A 405 46.19 -9.00 51.35
C LEU A 405 44.67 -9.26 51.34
N SER A 406 43.85 -8.29 51.77
CA SER A 406 42.39 -8.40 51.79
C SER A 406 41.74 -8.07 50.45
N LEU A 407 42.41 -7.30 49.57
CA LEU A 407 41.87 -6.91 48.26
C LEU A 407 42.06 -7.98 47.16
N MET A 408 42.99 -8.94 47.35
CA MET A 408 43.30 -9.99 46.36
C MET A 408 42.45 -11.27 46.48
N LYS A 409 41.54 -11.35 47.46
CA LYS A 409 40.80 -12.59 47.76
C LYS A 409 39.40 -12.72 47.15
N ASN A 410 38.92 -11.70 46.42
CA ASN A 410 37.54 -11.67 45.90
C ASN A 410 37.42 -11.88 44.38
N ILE A 411 38.47 -12.33 43.68
CA ILE A 411 38.37 -12.70 42.27
C ILE A 411 38.78 -14.16 42.10
N LYS A 412 37.81 -15.07 42.28
CA LYS A 412 37.62 -16.25 41.41
C LYS A 412 36.40 -17.08 41.82
N MET A 413 35.43 -17.12 40.90
CA MET A 413 34.63 -18.27 40.43
C MET A 413 33.31 -17.71 39.86
N GLY A 414 32.90 -17.90 38.61
CA GLY A 414 33.42 -18.58 37.41
C GLY A 414 32.64 -17.99 36.20
N LYS A 415 33.06 -18.15 34.95
CA LYS A 415 32.82 -19.37 34.18
C LYS A 415 33.69 -19.38 32.91
N GLN A 416 34.23 -20.57 32.66
CA GLN A 416 34.91 -21.10 31.49
C GLN A 416 34.38 -20.62 30.12
N GLN A 417 35.28 -20.27 29.20
CA GLN A 417 35.28 -20.87 27.86
C GLN A 417 36.66 -20.74 27.18
N ASN A 418 37.16 -21.89 26.71
CA ASN A 418 38.40 -22.09 25.95
C ASN A 418 38.40 -21.30 24.64
N ILE A 419 39.56 -20.77 24.25
CA ILE A 419 40.00 -20.72 22.86
C ILE A 419 41.48 -21.10 22.83
N ASP A 420 41.77 -22.22 22.18
CA ASP A 420 43.10 -22.65 21.71
C ASP A 420 43.58 -21.72 20.61
N ILE A 421 44.85 -21.29 20.65
CA ILE A 421 45.67 -21.06 19.45
C ILE A 421 47.11 -21.48 19.80
N ASP A 422 47.63 -22.36 18.95
CA ASP A 422 48.95 -22.95 18.94
C ASP A 422 50.08 -21.91 18.90
N ASP A 423 51.17 -22.18 19.63
CA ASP A 423 52.52 -21.91 19.13
C ASP A 423 53.52 -22.87 19.79
N GLU A 424 54.12 -23.67 18.92
CA GLU A 424 55.11 -24.69 19.18
C GLU A 424 56.51 -24.05 19.28
N PHE A 425 57.10 -23.95 20.48
CA PHE A 425 58.57 -23.92 20.59
C PHE A 425 59.10 -24.43 21.95
N HIS A 426 59.63 -25.64 21.88
CA HIS A 426 60.54 -26.37 22.78
C HIS A 426 60.97 -25.74 24.13
N VAL A 427 60.59 -26.41 25.22
CA VAL A 427 61.31 -26.38 26.50
C VAL A 427 62.26 -27.57 26.57
N GLN A 428 63.56 -27.32 26.66
CA GLN A 428 64.54 -28.31 27.09
C GLN A 428 65.09 -27.89 28.45
N HIS A 429 64.73 -28.68 29.47
CA HIS A 429 65.39 -28.68 30.77
C HIS A 429 66.89 -28.91 30.60
N ASN A 430 67.72 -28.23 31.39
CA ASN A 430 68.76 -28.93 32.15
C ASN A 430 69.29 -28.12 33.34
N HIS A 431 69.43 -28.87 34.43
CA HIS A 431 70.00 -28.50 35.72
C HIS A 431 71.52 -28.28 35.63
N LEU A 432 72.02 -27.41 36.53
CA LEU A 432 73.33 -27.37 37.22
C LEU A 432 74.16 -28.69 37.13
N MET A 433 75.49 -28.77 37.05
CA MET A 433 76.65 -27.92 37.45
C MET A 433 77.96 -28.64 36.97
N PRO A 434 79.17 -28.06 37.16
CA PRO A 434 80.42 -28.49 36.51
C PRO A 434 81.19 -29.62 37.22
N VAL A 435 82.26 -30.06 36.55
CA VAL A 435 83.18 -31.19 36.81
C VAL A 435 84.01 -31.03 38.11
N ALA A 436 84.26 -32.18 38.76
CA ALA A 436 85.07 -32.48 39.97
C ALA A 436 86.62 -32.42 39.71
N PRO A 437 87.57 -32.82 40.61
CA PRO A 437 87.44 -33.53 41.92
C PRO A 437 88.43 -33.15 43.08
N GLN A 438 88.12 -33.69 44.28
CA GLN A 438 88.95 -34.22 45.41
C GLN A 438 90.16 -33.41 45.96
N GLU A 439 90.47 -33.28 47.26
CA GLU A 439 90.33 -34.16 48.42
C GLU A 439 90.71 -33.44 49.75
N MET A 440 90.30 -34.01 50.90
CA MET A 440 90.86 -33.96 52.28
C MET A 440 91.14 -32.63 53.03
N ALA A 441 90.45 -32.46 54.17
CA ALA A 441 90.82 -31.55 55.28
C ALA A 441 91.96 -32.17 56.14
N PRO A 442 92.77 -31.42 56.96
CA PRO A 442 92.26 -30.52 58.02
C PRO A 442 93.07 -29.23 58.37
N ARG A 443 92.31 -28.23 58.86
CA ARG A 443 92.47 -27.32 60.03
C ARG A 443 93.83 -26.72 60.44
N VAL A 444 93.74 -25.46 60.96
CA VAL A 444 94.65 -24.66 61.83
C VAL A 444 95.41 -23.57 61.04
N THR A 445 95.48 -22.28 61.36
CA THR A 445 94.88 -21.35 62.35
C THR A 445 95.22 -19.94 61.84
N TYR A 446 94.34 -18.97 62.08
CA TYR A 446 94.40 -17.58 61.61
C TYR A 446 95.69 -16.82 61.99
N SER A 447 96.20 -16.02 61.05
CA SER A 447 96.76 -14.70 61.35
C SER A 447 95.78 -13.62 60.86
N LYS A 448 94.96 -13.15 61.81
CA LYS A 448 94.26 -11.86 61.75
C LYS A 448 95.36 -10.77 61.78
N VAL A 449 95.36 -9.78 60.92
CA VAL A 449 94.80 -8.43 61.13
C VAL A 449 95.19 -7.63 59.87
N MET A 450 94.33 -6.68 59.44
CA MET A 450 94.47 -5.76 58.29
C MET A 450 93.67 -6.12 57.02
N ALA A 451 92.40 -6.53 57.11
CA ALA A 451 91.49 -6.48 55.95
C ALA A 451 89.98 -6.53 56.25
N GLU A 452 89.50 -6.53 57.50
CA GLU A 452 88.07 -6.69 57.80
C GLU A 452 87.26 -5.38 57.67
N SER A 453 87.88 -4.19 57.73
CA SER A 453 87.15 -2.91 57.65
C SER A 453 86.94 -2.37 56.23
N TYR A 454 87.80 -2.72 55.26
CA TYR A 454 87.74 -2.17 53.89
C TYR A 454 86.87 -3.00 52.93
N VAL A 455 86.77 -4.32 53.16
CA VAL A 455 85.96 -5.23 52.32
C VAL A 455 84.47 -5.01 52.59
N GLU A 456 84.10 -4.72 53.83
CA GLU A 456 82.72 -4.46 54.23
C GLU A 456 82.20 -3.13 53.64
N ASP A 457 83.05 -2.09 53.57
CA ASP A 457 82.73 -0.81 52.92
C ASP A 457 82.57 -0.94 51.39
N ILE A 458 83.44 -1.71 50.71
CA ILE A 458 83.34 -1.96 49.26
C ILE A 458 82.09 -2.78 48.94
N LEU A 459 81.81 -3.82 49.75
CA LEU A 459 80.62 -4.66 49.61
C LEU A 459 79.33 -3.85 49.85
N MET A 460 79.32 -2.97 50.87
CA MET A 460 78.20 -2.08 51.15
C MET A 460 78.01 -1.03 50.06
N THR A 461 79.08 -0.59 49.39
CA THR A 461 79.02 0.37 48.29
C THR A 461 78.44 -0.27 47.02
N GLU A 462 78.88 -1.48 46.65
CA GLU A 462 78.28 -2.23 45.53
C GLU A 462 76.84 -2.65 45.86
N LEU A 463 76.54 -3.08 47.09
CA LEU A 463 75.18 -3.41 47.52
C LEU A 463 74.25 -2.17 47.46
N ASN A 464 74.74 -0.99 47.86
CA ASN A 464 73.99 0.27 47.71
C ASN A 464 73.74 0.63 46.25
N LYS A 465 74.71 0.39 45.37
CA LYS A 465 74.57 0.63 43.92
C LYS A 465 73.55 -0.31 43.29
N TYR A 466 73.56 -1.60 43.67
CA TYR A 466 72.53 -2.56 43.27
C TYR A 466 71.16 -2.22 43.85
N MET A 467 71.07 -1.79 45.11
CA MET A 467 69.82 -1.33 45.73
C MET A 467 69.29 -0.06 45.06
N GLN A 468 70.14 0.92 44.73
CA GLN A 468 69.73 2.12 44.00
C GLN A 468 69.20 1.77 42.62
N LYS A 469 69.86 0.85 41.90
CA LYS A 469 69.40 0.37 40.60
C LYS A 469 68.06 -0.37 40.71
N ALA A 470 67.90 -1.25 41.70
CA ALA A 470 66.65 -1.95 41.97
C ALA A 470 65.51 -0.99 42.39
N CYS A 471 65.79 0.01 43.22
CA CYS A 471 64.85 1.07 43.58
C CYS A 471 64.45 1.93 42.38
N LEU A 472 65.38 2.21 41.46
CA LEU A 472 65.10 2.96 40.23
C LEU A 472 64.17 2.16 39.31
N GLU A 473 64.44 0.87 39.11
CA GLU A 473 63.58 -0.04 38.33
C GLU A 473 62.21 -0.21 38.98
N LEU A 474 62.13 -0.42 40.30
CA LEU A 474 60.86 -0.49 41.04
C LEU A 474 60.06 0.81 40.92
N LYS A 475 60.72 1.97 40.94
CA LYS A 475 60.09 3.27 40.75
C LYS A 475 59.54 3.43 39.32
N ASN A 476 60.25 2.91 38.32
CA ASN A 476 59.83 2.90 36.92
C ASN A 476 58.66 1.93 36.67
N ILE A 477 58.68 0.74 37.28
CA ILE A 477 57.56 -0.21 37.22
C ILE A 477 56.33 0.36 37.95
N SER A 478 56.53 1.02 39.10
CA SER A 478 55.45 1.71 39.83
C SER A 478 54.82 2.85 39.03
N SER A 479 55.62 3.62 38.28
CA SER A 479 55.08 4.68 37.41
C SER A 479 54.30 4.10 36.22
N GLN A 480 54.82 3.03 35.59
CA GLN A 480 54.14 2.36 34.47
C GLN A 480 52.81 1.70 34.90
N THR A 481 52.78 1.02 36.05
CA THR A 481 51.54 0.41 36.58
C THR A 481 50.49 1.47 36.95
N LYS A 482 50.91 2.63 37.47
CA LYS A 482 50.01 3.78 37.69
C LYS A 482 49.47 4.35 36.37
N ALA A 483 50.30 4.45 35.34
CA ALA A 483 49.88 4.92 34.02
C ALA A 483 48.91 3.93 33.35
N MET A 484 49.18 2.62 33.42
CA MET A 484 48.27 1.58 32.92
C MET A 484 46.92 1.59 33.64
N ARG A 485 46.93 1.75 34.98
CA ARG A 485 45.68 1.88 35.75
C ARG A 485 44.88 3.10 35.30
N LYS A 486 45.52 4.26 35.19
CA LYS A 486 44.84 5.48 34.76
C LYS A 486 44.24 5.34 33.35
N LYS A 487 44.98 4.69 32.44
CA LYS A 487 44.48 4.38 31.10
C LYS A 487 43.30 3.40 31.13
N MET A 488 43.37 2.33 31.93
CA MET A 488 42.22 1.43 32.14
C MET A 488 41.00 2.18 32.69
N GLU A 489 41.17 3.07 33.67
CA GLU A 489 40.08 3.88 34.23
C GLU A 489 39.51 4.91 33.23
N GLU A 490 40.31 5.38 32.27
CA GLU A 490 39.85 6.21 31.15
C GLU A 490 39.08 5.36 30.13
N ASP A 491 39.65 4.24 29.69
CA ASP A 491 39.05 3.30 28.74
C ASP A 491 37.70 2.75 29.27
N GLU A 492 37.61 2.40 30.56
CA GLU A 492 36.35 1.94 31.19
C GLU A 492 35.27 3.05 31.22
N ARG A 493 35.65 4.31 31.44
CA ARG A 493 34.70 5.44 31.43
C ARG A 493 34.18 5.71 30.03
N ASP A 494 35.05 5.65 29.03
CA ASP A 494 34.69 5.84 27.63
C ASP A 494 33.79 4.70 27.13
N GLU A 495 34.09 3.46 27.51
CA GLU A 495 33.23 2.30 27.22
C GLU A 495 31.86 2.47 27.86
N GLN A 496 31.80 2.95 29.11
CA GLN A 496 30.52 3.20 29.79
C GLN A 496 29.72 4.33 29.13
N ALA A 497 30.37 5.40 28.68
CA ALA A 497 29.71 6.49 27.95
C ALA A 497 29.18 6.02 26.58
N ALA A 498 29.96 5.20 25.86
CA ALA A 498 29.51 4.58 24.61
C ALA A 498 28.30 3.66 24.82
N ASN A 499 28.33 2.84 25.89
CA ASN A 499 27.21 1.99 26.27
C ASN A 499 25.95 2.81 26.65
N ASP A 500 26.11 4.01 27.20
CA ASP A 500 25.01 4.92 27.52
C ASP A 500 24.35 5.48 26.25
N TRP A 501 25.15 5.85 25.24
CA TRP A 501 24.63 6.25 23.92
C TRP A 501 23.91 5.11 23.19
N LYS A 502 24.49 3.89 23.21
CA LYS A 502 23.85 2.70 22.64
C LYS A 502 22.51 2.39 23.33
N PHE A 503 22.47 2.47 24.65
CA PHE A 503 21.24 2.27 25.42
C PHE A 503 20.21 3.36 25.11
N ALA A 504 20.63 4.63 25.06
CA ALA A 504 19.77 5.73 24.68
C ALA A 504 19.17 5.54 23.28
N ALA A 505 19.96 5.07 22.30
CA ALA A 505 19.46 4.75 20.97
C ALA A 505 18.41 3.63 20.98
N MET A 506 18.64 2.54 21.74
CA MET A 506 17.66 1.46 21.91
C MET A 506 16.35 1.94 22.55
N VAL A 507 16.43 2.88 23.50
CA VAL A 507 15.27 3.46 24.18
C VAL A 507 14.45 4.31 23.22
N VAL A 508 15.10 5.17 22.42
CA VAL A 508 14.44 5.98 21.38
C VAL A 508 13.78 5.07 20.35
N ASP A 509 14.48 4.04 19.88
CA ASP A 509 13.97 3.08 18.92
C ASP A 509 12.70 2.39 19.40
N ARG A 510 12.67 2.03 20.68
CA ARG A 510 11.51 1.36 21.31
C ARG A 510 10.35 2.31 21.59
N CYS A 511 10.64 3.58 21.86
CA CYS A 511 9.63 4.63 21.88
C CYS A 511 8.96 4.72 20.50
N CYS A 512 9.76 4.85 19.43
CA CYS A 512 9.29 4.90 18.05
C CYS A 512 8.45 3.66 17.69
N LEU A 513 8.93 2.45 18.03
CA LEU A 513 8.18 1.21 17.81
C LEU A 513 6.75 1.29 18.38
N ILE A 514 6.62 1.70 19.65
CA ILE A 514 5.30 1.76 20.31
C ILE A 514 4.44 2.86 19.68
N THR A 515 4.98 4.07 19.46
CA THR A 515 4.22 5.17 18.88
C THR A 515 3.73 4.86 17.48
N PHE A 516 4.59 4.30 16.62
CA PHE A 516 4.25 3.97 15.25
C PHE A 516 3.31 2.75 15.19
N SER A 517 3.52 1.73 16.02
CA SER A 517 2.63 0.57 16.07
C SER A 517 1.22 0.96 16.51
N VAL A 518 1.09 1.78 17.56
CA VAL A 518 -0.23 2.28 18.01
C VAL A 518 -0.87 3.11 16.91
N PHE A 519 -0.11 4.01 16.26
CA PHE A 519 -0.63 4.82 15.17
C PHE A 519 -1.11 3.97 14.00
N ILE A 520 -0.32 2.99 13.53
CA ILE A 520 -0.66 2.09 12.43
C ILE A 520 -1.90 1.27 12.76
N VAL A 521 -1.99 0.71 13.97
CA VAL A 521 -3.17 -0.08 14.39
C VAL A 521 -4.40 0.80 14.43
N VAL A 522 -4.33 1.99 15.03
CA VAL A 522 -5.46 2.93 15.11
C VAL A 522 -5.90 3.41 13.72
N SER A 523 -4.95 3.79 12.85
CA SER A 523 -5.26 4.25 11.49
C SER A 523 -5.86 3.13 10.65
N THR A 524 -5.29 1.92 10.72
CA THR A 524 -5.78 0.75 9.98
C THR A 524 -7.18 0.35 10.45
N CYS A 525 -7.40 0.26 11.77
CA CYS A 525 -8.73 -0.02 12.32
C CYS A 525 -9.74 1.06 11.95
N GLY A 526 -9.40 2.33 12.12
CA GLY A 526 -10.29 3.45 11.80
C GLY A 526 -10.74 3.44 10.33
N ILE A 527 -9.82 3.13 9.42
CA ILE A 527 -10.12 3.06 7.98
C ILE A 527 -10.95 1.81 7.65
N MET A 528 -10.61 0.65 8.21
CA MET A 528 -11.36 -0.59 7.97
C MET A 528 -12.81 -0.50 8.47
N PHE A 529 -13.04 0.13 9.62
CA PHE A 529 -14.39 0.36 10.16
C PHE A 529 -15.17 1.46 9.41
N SER A 530 -14.49 2.29 8.61
CA SER A 530 -15.14 3.31 7.80
C SER A 530 -15.77 2.75 6.52
N SER A 531 -15.43 1.51 6.13
CA SER A 531 -15.97 0.90 4.91
C SER A 531 -17.34 0.23 5.17
N PRO A 532 -18.40 0.63 4.45
CA PRO A 532 -19.76 0.12 4.68
C PRO A 532 -19.97 -1.35 4.31
N HIS A 533 -19.18 -1.90 3.37
CA HIS A 533 -19.35 -3.26 2.85
C HIS A 533 -18.22 -4.24 3.19
N LEU A 534 -17.35 -3.88 4.14
CA LEU A 534 -16.26 -4.77 4.59
C LEU A 534 -16.74 -5.83 5.60
N ILE A 535 -17.83 -5.54 6.34
CA ILE A 535 -18.34 -6.38 7.45
C ILE A 535 -19.75 -6.93 7.16
N ALA A 536 -20.34 -6.59 6.01
CA ALA A 536 -21.69 -7.01 5.63
C ALA A 536 -21.75 -8.43 5.08
#